data_AF-A0A958REV4-F1
#
_entry.id   AF-A0A958REV4-F1
#
_cell.length_a   1.000
_cell.length_b   1.000
_cell.length_c   1.000
_cell.angle_alpha   90.00
_cell.angle_beta   90.00
_cell.angle_gamma   90.00
#
_symmetry.space_group_name_H-M   'P 1'
#
loop_
_entity.id
_entity.type
_entity.pdbx_description
1 polymer ?
#
loop_
_entity_poly.entity_id
_entity_poly.type
_entity_poly.pdbx_seq_one_letter_code
_entity_poly.pdbx_strand_id
1 'polypeptide(L)'
;MKNQKGYTLISFCFFLPIVFIVVFSCLWVTWFLVQKNRLENICHHHTLLAQQYLVKNNNKLLNLNRRAWQLYLEKKALQELIRSAPPQARLVLALRLRRVIQQQVILRKQQKSFIYTGNVWSKRQAFLLKKDFSQQVHNMAKAWNKPFSYPQLHFSWSKSQVTPLLSDIAPPYRRAIRHESKQVISLRWSIPMGSMTPSWLTHWVPLHKKAQGVCFSHPHKGGFQWVAAIGKGKH
;
A
#
# COMPACT_ATOMS: atom_id res chain seq x y z
N MET A 1 -27.16 -56.93 -41.51
CA MET A 1 -26.01 -56.39 -40.75
C MET A 1 -26.26 -54.91 -40.47
N LYS A 2 -26.55 -54.54 -39.21
CA LYS A 2 -26.85 -53.13 -38.85
C LYS A 2 -25.59 -52.28 -39.03
N ASN A 3 -25.73 -51.12 -39.66
CA ASN A 3 -24.66 -50.23 -40.07
C ASN A 3 -24.04 -49.50 -38.85
N GLN A 4 -23.30 -50.23 -38.00
CA GLN A 4 -22.75 -49.73 -36.74
C GLN A 4 -21.74 -48.58 -36.93
N LYS A 5 -21.06 -48.54 -38.08
CA LYS A 5 -20.05 -47.51 -38.40
C LYS A 5 -20.66 -46.10 -38.53
N GLY A 6 -21.90 -45.99 -39.02
CA GLY A 6 -22.60 -44.70 -39.13
C GLY A 6 -23.05 -44.16 -37.79
N TYR A 7 -23.52 -45.02 -36.89
CA TYR A 7 -23.99 -44.64 -35.56
C TYR A 7 -22.85 -44.12 -34.66
N THR A 8 -21.67 -44.76 -34.73
CA THR A 8 -20.48 -44.28 -34.02
C THR A 8 -20.01 -42.91 -34.51
N LEU A 9 -20.06 -42.66 -35.82
CA LEU A 9 -19.64 -41.37 -36.39
C LEU A 9 -20.59 -40.24 -35.98
N ILE A 10 -21.90 -40.49 -36.02
CA ILE A 10 -22.92 -39.54 -35.58
C ILE A 10 -22.78 -39.23 -34.09
N SER A 11 -22.56 -40.27 -33.26
CA SER A 11 -22.32 -40.09 -31.82
C SER A 11 -21.08 -39.22 -31.56
N PHE A 12 -19.97 -39.44 -32.27
CA PHE A 12 -18.77 -38.61 -32.15
C PHE A 12 -19.03 -37.14 -32.52
N CYS A 13 -19.75 -36.88 -33.62
CA CYS A 13 -20.10 -35.52 -34.02
C CYS A 13 -20.98 -34.79 -32.99
N PHE A 14 -21.82 -35.51 -32.24
CA PHE A 14 -22.62 -34.93 -31.15
C PHE A 14 -21.81 -34.62 -29.88
N PHE A 15 -20.84 -35.47 -29.52
CA PHE A 15 -20.03 -35.25 -28.31
C PHE A 15 -18.88 -34.25 -28.51
N LEU A 16 -18.32 -34.17 -29.72
CA LEU A 16 -17.23 -33.25 -30.06
C LEU A 16 -17.48 -31.78 -29.62
N PRO A 17 -18.63 -31.13 -29.93
CA PRO A 17 -18.89 -29.76 -29.49
C PRO A 17 -18.95 -29.63 -27.96
N ILE A 18 -19.48 -30.63 -27.26
CA ILE A 18 -19.51 -30.64 -25.79
C ILE A 18 -18.09 -30.68 -25.23
N VAL A 19 -17.24 -31.56 -25.77
CA VAL A 19 -15.83 -31.65 -25.39
C VAL A 19 -15.12 -30.32 -25.64
N PHE A 20 -15.34 -29.68 -26.79
CA PHE A 20 -14.77 -28.35 -27.06
C PHE A 20 -15.22 -27.31 -26.05
N ILE A 21 -16.52 -27.22 -25.75
CA ILE A 21 -17.05 -26.26 -24.78
C ILE A 21 -16.40 -26.48 -23.41
N VAL A 22 -16.28 -27.72 -22.96
CA VAL A 22 -15.67 -28.07 -21.66
C VAL A 22 -14.19 -27.66 -21.64
N VAL A 23 -13.41 -28.03 -22.66
CA VAL A 23 -11.99 -27.71 -22.75
C VAL A 23 -11.76 -26.19 -22.78
N PHE A 24 -12.47 -25.47 -23.64
CA PHE A 24 -12.35 -24.00 -23.73
C PHE A 24 -12.80 -23.29 -22.45
N SER A 25 -13.83 -23.81 -21.78
CA SER A 25 -14.26 -23.27 -20.48
C SER A 25 -13.20 -23.48 -19.41
N CYS A 26 -12.59 -24.66 -19.32
CA CYS A 26 -11.47 -24.93 -18.41
C CYS A 26 -10.26 -24.03 -18.67
N LEU A 27 -9.91 -23.83 -19.95
CA LEU A 27 -8.83 -22.92 -20.35
C LEU A 27 -9.14 -21.47 -19.99
N TRP A 28 -10.38 -21.03 -20.17
CA TRP A 28 -10.80 -19.68 -19.77
C TRP A 28 -10.74 -19.49 -18.26
N VAL A 29 -11.24 -20.46 -17.47
CA VAL A 29 -11.20 -20.38 -16.00
C VAL A 29 -9.76 -20.31 -15.50
N THR A 30 -8.87 -21.16 -16.02
CA THR A 30 -7.44 -21.14 -15.64
C THR A 30 -6.79 -19.82 -16.04
N TRP A 31 -7.03 -19.31 -17.25
CA TRP A 31 -6.57 -17.98 -17.66
C TRP A 31 -7.08 -16.89 -16.71
N PHE A 32 -8.38 -16.88 -16.38
CA PHE A 32 -8.98 -15.89 -15.49
C PHE A 32 -8.36 -15.92 -14.10
N LEU A 33 -8.16 -17.11 -13.52
CA LEU A 33 -7.51 -17.28 -12.22
C LEU A 33 -6.07 -16.75 -12.24
N VAL A 34 -5.31 -17.05 -13.30
CA VAL A 34 -3.94 -16.52 -13.47
C VAL A 34 -3.95 -14.99 -13.52
N GLN A 35 -4.87 -14.38 -14.27
CA GLN A 35 -4.94 -12.93 -14.36
C GLN A 35 -5.38 -12.28 -13.04
N LYS A 36 -6.34 -12.89 -12.34
CA LYS A 36 -6.77 -12.45 -11.01
C LYS A 36 -5.59 -12.48 -10.03
N ASN A 37 -4.86 -13.58 -9.98
CA ASN A 37 -3.67 -13.71 -9.12
C ASN A 37 -2.60 -12.67 -9.47
N ARG A 38 -2.41 -12.35 -10.76
CA ARG A 38 -1.51 -11.27 -11.18
C ARG A 38 -1.95 -9.90 -10.68
N LEU A 39 -3.23 -9.56 -10.78
CA LEU A 39 -3.78 -8.30 -10.26
C LEU A 39 -3.64 -8.19 -8.73
N GLU A 40 -3.93 -9.29 -8.02
CA GLU A 40 -3.76 -9.36 -6.57
C GLU A 40 -2.28 -9.22 -6.18
N ASN A 41 -1.37 -9.87 -6.90
CA ASN A 41 0.07 -9.74 -6.68
C ASN A 41 0.59 -8.32 -6.92
N ILE A 42 0.20 -7.67 -8.03
CA ILE A 42 0.51 -6.26 -8.30
C ILE A 42 0.04 -5.40 -7.12
N CYS A 43 -1.19 -5.64 -6.67
CA CYS A 43 -1.73 -4.89 -5.56
C CYS A 43 -0.96 -5.11 -4.25
N HIS A 44 -0.76 -6.36 -3.84
CA HIS A 44 -0.02 -6.70 -2.62
C HIS A 44 1.41 -6.16 -2.66
N HIS A 45 2.07 -6.24 -3.81
CA HIS A 45 3.42 -5.72 -3.99
C HIS A 45 3.49 -4.22 -3.72
N HIS A 46 2.70 -3.40 -4.42
CA HIS A 46 2.77 -1.94 -4.26
C HIS A 46 2.22 -1.47 -2.92
N THR A 47 1.15 -2.07 -2.40
CA THR A 47 0.62 -1.72 -1.07
C THR A 47 1.64 -2.06 0.02
N LEU A 48 2.30 -3.22 -0.06
CA LEU A 48 3.35 -3.60 0.89
C LEU A 48 4.54 -2.63 0.80
N LEU A 49 5.06 -2.35 -0.40
CA LEU A 49 6.16 -1.39 -0.59
C LEU A 49 5.81 0.00 -0.04
N ALA A 50 4.60 0.50 -0.34
CA ALA A 50 4.12 1.79 0.16
C ALA A 50 4.15 1.84 1.69
N GLN A 51 3.76 0.74 2.34
CA GLN A 51 3.77 0.62 3.79
C GLN A 51 5.18 0.46 4.36
N GLN A 52 6.06 -0.28 3.68
CA GLN A 52 7.46 -0.42 4.06
C GLN A 52 8.17 0.94 4.09
N TYR A 53 7.92 1.81 3.10
CA TYR A 53 8.48 3.17 3.11
C TYR A 53 8.01 3.99 4.31
N LEU A 54 6.73 3.93 4.68
CA LEU A 54 6.22 4.61 5.87
C LEU A 54 6.84 4.04 7.15
N VAL A 55 6.81 2.72 7.32
CA VAL A 55 7.33 2.05 8.51
C VAL A 55 8.83 2.29 8.69
N LYS A 56 9.63 2.16 7.63
CA LYS A 56 11.07 2.42 7.64
C LYS A 56 11.40 3.84 8.09
N ASN A 57 10.71 4.84 7.52
CA ASN A 57 10.94 6.23 7.87
C ASN A 57 10.40 6.59 9.27
N ASN A 58 9.29 6.00 9.70
CA ASN A 58 8.78 6.14 11.05
C ASN A 58 9.77 5.57 12.08
N ASN A 59 10.36 4.40 11.81
CA ASN A 59 11.37 3.80 12.70
C ASN A 59 12.61 4.71 12.79
N LYS A 60 13.10 5.26 11.67
CA LYS A 60 14.20 6.25 11.66
C LYS A 60 13.85 7.51 12.45
N LEU A 61 12.64 8.03 12.29
CA LEU A 61 12.16 9.19 13.03
C LEU A 61 12.17 8.92 14.55
N LEU A 62 11.66 7.77 14.98
CA LEU A 62 11.61 7.40 16.39
C LEU A 62 13.00 7.15 17.00
N ASN A 63 13.96 6.68 16.20
CA ASN A 63 15.36 6.57 16.63
C ASN A 63 15.98 7.93 16.99
N LEU A 64 15.45 9.04 16.43
CA LEU A 64 15.88 10.39 16.80
C LEU A 64 15.31 10.88 18.15
N ASN A 65 14.36 10.15 18.75
CA ASN A 65 13.69 10.60 19.98
C ASN A 65 14.64 10.76 21.16
N ARG A 66 15.66 9.89 21.30
CA ARG A 66 16.64 10.00 22.38
C ARG A 66 17.35 11.34 22.34
N ARG A 67 17.81 11.74 21.15
CA ARG A 67 18.46 13.03 20.93
C ARG A 67 17.50 14.20 21.11
N ALA A 68 16.26 14.07 20.63
CA ALA A 68 15.22 15.08 20.81
C ALA A 68 14.96 15.35 22.30
N TRP A 69 14.84 14.30 23.11
CA TRP A 69 14.68 14.40 24.56
C TRP A 69 15.88 15.06 25.24
N GLN A 70 17.10 14.65 24.91
CA GLN A 70 18.32 15.25 25.46
C GLN A 70 18.38 16.76 25.20
N LEU A 71 18.15 17.19 23.96
CA LEU A 71 18.17 18.62 23.60
C LEU A 71 17.04 19.41 24.27
N TYR A 72 15.85 18.80 24.41
CA TYR A 72 14.72 19.43 25.10
C TYR A 72 15.03 19.67 26.58
N LEU A 73 15.57 18.66 27.27
CA LEU A 73 15.93 18.78 28.68
C LEU A 73 17.07 19.77 28.89
N GLU A 74 18.11 19.74 28.04
CA GLU A 74 19.22 20.69 28.10
C GLU A 74 18.74 22.13 27.86
N LYS A 75 17.87 22.34 26.86
CA LYS A 75 17.25 23.65 26.61
C LYS A 75 16.51 24.17 27.83
N LYS A 76 15.65 23.34 28.45
CA LYS A 76 14.91 23.73 29.65
C LYS A 76 15.84 24.05 30.81
N ALA A 77 16.83 23.21 31.08
CA ALA A 77 17.80 23.46 32.15
C ALA A 77 18.56 24.78 31.94
N LEU A 78 19.04 25.04 30.71
CA LEU A 78 19.73 26.29 30.38
C LEU A 78 18.83 27.52 30.52
N GLN A 79 17.56 27.41 30.15
CA GLN A 79 16.59 28.51 30.33
C GLN A 79 16.45 28.88 31.82
N GLU A 80 16.40 27.89 32.72
CA GLU A 80 16.24 28.19 34.15
C GLU A 80 17.53 28.63 34.83
N LEU A 81 18.68 28.13 34.36
CA LEU A 81 19.98 28.64 34.79
C LEU A 81 20.18 30.11 34.39
N ILE A 82 19.76 30.51 33.18
CA ILE A 82 19.86 31.92 32.74
C ILE A 82 19.04 32.85 33.65
N ARG A 83 17.86 32.41 34.11
CA ARG A 83 16.99 33.20 35.00
C ARG A 83 17.64 33.45 36.37
N SER A 84 18.38 32.47 36.89
CA SER A 84 19.01 32.53 38.22
C SER A 84 20.48 33.00 38.19
N ALA A 85 21.12 33.04 37.03
CA ALA A 85 22.55 33.35 36.90
C ALA A 85 22.87 34.86 37.07
N PRO A 86 24.06 35.18 37.61
CA PRO A 86 24.58 36.55 37.65
C PRO A 86 24.92 37.07 36.24
N PRO A 87 24.94 38.40 36.03
CA PRO A 87 25.11 39.01 34.70
C PRO A 87 26.29 38.49 33.89
N GLN A 88 27.46 38.31 34.52
CA GLN A 88 28.66 37.79 33.85
C GLN A 88 28.49 36.36 33.32
N ALA A 89 27.71 35.50 33.98
CA ALA A 89 27.49 34.12 33.56
C ALA A 89 26.37 33.99 32.51
N ARG A 90 25.46 34.96 32.42
CA ARG A 90 24.30 34.92 31.49
C ARG A 90 24.74 34.86 30.03
N LEU A 91 25.80 35.57 29.65
CA LEU A 91 26.29 35.59 28.26
C LEU A 91 26.72 34.18 27.80
N VAL A 92 27.53 33.50 28.62
CA VAL A 92 28.03 32.14 28.30
C VAL A 92 26.87 31.15 28.20
N LEU A 93 25.93 31.21 29.15
CA LEU A 93 24.74 30.34 29.14
C LEU A 93 23.83 30.62 27.93
N ALA A 94 23.66 31.89 27.53
CA ALA A 94 22.89 32.27 26.36
C ALA A 94 23.51 31.77 25.05
N LEU A 95 24.84 31.83 24.92
CA LEU A 95 25.56 31.25 23.77
C LEU A 95 25.37 29.73 23.69
N ARG A 96 25.43 29.04 24.83
CA ARG A 96 25.17 27.59 24.90
C ARG A 96 23.71 27.26 24.53
N LEU A 97 22.75 28.03 25.03
CA LEU A 97 21.34 27.88 24.68
C LEU A 97 21.12 28.06 23.17
N ARG A 98 21.77 29.05 22.55
CA ARG A 98 21.70 29.28 21.09
C ARG A 98 22.23 28.07 20.31
N ARG A 99 23.33 27.45 20.76
CA ARG A 99 23.85 26.21 20.16
C ARG A 99 22.85 25.06 20.25
N VAL A 100 22.21 24.86 21.41
CA VAL A 100 21.17 23.83 21.59
C VAL A 100 19.98 24.09 20.64
N ILE A 101 19.53 25.33 20.53
CA ILE A 101 18.46 25.72 19.60
C ILE A 101 18.84 25.41 18.15
N GLN A 102 20.07 25.72 17.72
CA GLN A 102 20.56 25.40 16.38
C GLN A 102 20.56 23.88 16.13
N GLN A 103 21.00 23.08 17.11
CA GLN A 103 20.96 21.62 17.02
C GLN A 103 19.52 21.10 16.92
N GLN A 104 18.56 21.71 17.65
CA GLN A 104 17.14 21.39 17.50
C GLN A 104 16.62 21.76 16.10
N VAL A 105 17.01 22.90 15.52
CA VAL A 105 16.61 23.25 14.14
C VAL A 105 17.11 22.22 13.13
N ILE A 106 18.36 21.77 13.26
CA ILE A 106 18.92 20.72 12.40
C ILE A 106 18.14 19.41 12.58
N LEU A 107 17.88 19.01 13.82
CA LEU A 107 17.11 17.80 14.12
C LEU A 107 15.70 17.88 13.55
N ARG A 108 15.03 19.03 13.66
CA ARG A 108 13.69 19.28 13.08
C ARG A 108 13.69 19.06 11.57
N LYS A 109 14.72 19.55 10.86
CA LYS A 109 14.87 19.34 9.41
C LYS A 109 14.98 17.84 9.09
N GLN A 110 15.78 17.09 9.85
CA GLN A 110 15.92 15.63 9.69
C GLN A 110 14.60 14.90 9.96
N GLN A 111 13.91 15.23 11.06
CA GLN A 111 12.60 14.65 11.42
C GLN A 111 11.56 14.90 10.32
N LYS A 112 11.45 16.16 9.85
CA LYS A 112 10.55 16.52 8.74
C LYS A 112 10.90 15.81 7.45
N SER A 113 12.20 15.66 7.15
CA SER A 113 12.66 14.92 5.98
C SER A 113 12.18 13.47 6.02
N PHE A 114 12.33 12.74 7.14
CA PHE A 114 11.82 11.36 7.23
C PHE A 114 10.31 11.27 7.03
N ILE A 115 9.52 12.16 7.63
CA ILE A 115 8.06 12.19 7.45
C ILE A 115 7.71 12.45 5.98
N TYR A 116 8.35 13.45 5.37
CA TYR A 116 8.10 13.82 3.98
C TYR A 116 8.50 12.70 3.01
N THR A 117 9.73 12.20 3.11
CA THR A 117 10.25 11.11 2.29
C THR A 117 9.36 9.87 2.40
N GLY A 118 8.97 9.46 3.62
CA GLY A 118 8.05 8.34 3.80
C GLY A 118 6.73 8.53 3.06
N ASN A 119 6.10 9.71 3.21
CA ASN A 119 4.82 10.01 2.57
C ASN A 119 4.91 10.10 1.05
N VAL A 120 5.96 10.74 0.51
CA VAL A 120 6.14 10.90 -0.94
C VAL A 120 6.38 9.55 -1.62
N TRP A 121 7.28 8.72 -1.08
CA TRP A 121 7.56 7.40 -1.66
C TRP A 121 6.36 6.46 -1.54
N SER A 122 5.62 6.52 -0.43
CA SER A 122 4.36 5.80 -0.27
C SER A 122 3.32 6.23 -1.31
N LYS A 123 3.14 7.54 -1.52
CA LYS A 123 2.23 8.09 -2.53
C LYS A 123 2.68 7.77 -3.96
N ARG A 124 3.99 7.70 -4.23
CA ARG A 124 4.51 7.23 -5.52
C ARG A 124 4.11 5.78 -5.80
N GLN A 125 4.20 4.89 -4.82
CA GLN A 125 3.77 3.50 -4.98
C GLN A 125 2.27 3.38 -5.25
N ALA A 126 1.45 4.23 -4.66
CA ALA A 126 0.03 4.33 -5.00
C ALA A 126 -0.23 4.69 -6.47
N PHE A 127 0.56 5.62 -7.02
CA PHE A 127 0.47 6.00 -8.42
C PHE A 127 0.89 4.85 -9.35
N LEU A 128 2.02 4.20 -9.04
CA LEU A 128 2.49 3.03 -9.78
C LEU A 128 1.47 1.89 -9.76
N LEU A 129 0.89 1.61 -8.58
CA LEU A 129 -0.20 0.65 -8.44
C LEU A 129 -1.36 0.94 -9.40
N LYS A 130 -1.87 2.18 -9.44
CA LYS A 130 -2.95 2.54 -10.35
C LYS A 130 -2.57 2.33 -11.82
N LYS A 131 -1.35 2.72 -12.20
CA LYS A 131 -0.82 2.56 -13.57
C LYS A 131 -0.72 1.08 -13.95
N ASP A 132 0.01 0.30 -13.18
CA ASP A 132 0.31 -1.10 -13.50
C ASP A 132 -0.94 -1.98 -13.44
N PHE A 133 -1.84 -1.71 -12.48
CA PHE A 133 -3.14 -2.37 -12.40
C PHE A 133 -4.00 -2.04 -13.63
N SER A 134 -4.11 -0.77 -14.02
CA SER A 134 -4.91 -0.37 -15.19
C SER A 134 -4.33 -0.93 -16.48
N GLN A 135 -3.01 -0.95 -16.62
CA GLN A 135 -2.32 -1.57 -17.75
C GLN A 135 -2.61 -3.07 -17.83
N GLN A 136 -2.60 -3.78 -16.69
CA GLN A 136 -2.92 -5.20 -16.66
C GLN A 136 -4.37 -5.46 -17.10
N VAL A 137 -5.33 -4.65 -16.62
CA VAL A 137 -6.73 -4.75 -17.06
C VAL A 137 -6.87 -4.43 -18.56
N HIS A 138 -6.09 -3.48 -19.08
CA HIS A 138 -6.06 -3.19 -20.50
C HIS A 138 -5.56 -4.38 -21.33
N ASN A 139 -4.47 -5.01 -20.89
CA ASN A 139 -3.93 -6.21 -21.53
C ASN A 139 -4.94 -7.36 -21.54
N MET A 140 -5.72 -7.52 -20.46
CA MET A 140 -6.80 -8.51 -20.37
C MET A 140 -7.91 -8.24 -21.39
N ALA A 141 -8.35 -6.99 -21.53
CA ALA A 141 -9.37 -6.62 -22.52
C ALA A 141 -8.86 -6.82 -23.96
N LYS A 142 -7.59 -6.44 -24.21
CA LYS A 142 -6.93 -6.60 -25.52
C LYS A 142 -6.80 -8.07 -25.92
N ALA A 143 -6.52 -8.98 -24.98
CA ALA A 143 -6.44 -10.42 -25.25
C ALA A 143 -7.73 -11.00 -25.86
N TRP A 144 -8.87 -10.34 -25.63
CA TRP A 144 -10.18 -10.75 -26.14
C TRP A 144 -10.75 -9.80 -27.20
N ASN A 145 -9.94 -8.87 -27.73
CA ASN A 145 -10.38 -7.82 -28.66
C ASN A 145 -11.61 -7.04 -28.15
N LYS A 146 -11.70 -6.81 -26.83
CA LYS A 146 -12.78 -6.07 -26.19
C LYS A 146 -12.40 -4.59 -26.01
N PRO A 147 -13.38 -3.67 -26.09
CA PRO A 147 -13.14 -2.28 -25.72
C PRO A 147 -12.69 -2.19 -24.27
N PHE A 148 -11.69 -1.35 -24.02
CA PHE A 148 -11.15 -1.18 -22.68
C PHE A 148 -12.20 -0.56 -21.75
N SER A 149 -12.53 -1.26 -20.67
CA SER A 149 -13.35 -0.74 -19.59
C SER A 149 -12.45 -0.37 -18.41
N TYR A 150 -12.48 0.89 -18.00
CA TYR A 150 -11.68 1.34 -16.87
C TYR A 150 -12.09 0.61 -15.58
N PRO A 151 -11.13 0.04 -14.83
CA PRO A 151 -11.42 -0.57 -13.54
C PRO A 151 -11.89 0.49 -12.55
N GLN A 152 -12.90 0.16 -11.73
CA GLN A 152 -13.28 1.01 -10.60
C GLN A 152 -12.27 0.76 -9.47
N LEU A 153 -11.39 1.73 -9.25
CA LEU A 153 -10.32 1.65 -8.25
C LEU A 153 -10.58 2.63 -7.11
N HIS A 154 -10.84 2.11 -5.91
CA HIS A 154 -10.94 2.90 -4.69
C HIS A 154 -9.70 2.68 -3.83
N PHE A 155 -8.76 3.61 -3.93
CA PHE A 155 -7.50 3.58 -3.19
C PHE A 155 -7.61 4.41 -1.91
N SER A 156 -7.39 3.79 -0.77
CA SER A 156 -7.29 4.46 0.53
C SER A 156 -5.83 4.52 0.97
N TRP A 157 -5.33 5.74 1.15
CA TRP A 157 -3.97 6.01 1.57
C TRP A 157 -3.93 6.77 2.88
N SER A 158 -3.19 6.23 3.82
CA SER A 158 -2.91 6.88 5.09
C SER A 158 -1.49 7.42 5.09
N LYS A 159 -1.35 8.73 5.33
CA LYS A 159 -0.04 9.34 5.64
C LYS A 159 0.56 8.73 6.90
N SER A 160 1.86 8.97 7.13
CA SER A 160 2.55 8.59 8.36
C SER A 160 1.75 9.01 9.61
N GLN A 161 1.43 8.03 10.46
CA GLN A 161 0.64 8.20 11.67
C GLN A 161 1.55 8.33 12.90
N VAL A 162 2.39 9.37 12.89
CA VAL A 162 3.24 9.79 14.01
C VAL A 162 2.80 11.16 14.50
N THR A 163 2.89 11.38 15.81
CA THR A 163 2.44 12.62 16.47
C THR A 163 3.54 13.13 17.40
N PRO A 164 3.78 14.44 17.45
CA PRO A 164 4.71 15.02 18.41
C PRO A 164 4.15 14.84 19.83
N LEU A 165 5.02 14.52 20.78
CA LEU A 165 4.67 14.40 22.20
C LEU A 165 4.61 15.75 22.91
N LEU A 166 5.41 16.71 22.47
CA LEU A 166 5.62 18.00 23.10
C LEU A 166 5.54 19.12 22.07
N SER A 167 5.22 20.33 22.53
CA SER A 167 5.35 21.55 21.74
C SER A 167 6.79 22.07 21.88
N ASP A 168 7.66 21.74 20.93
CA ASP A 168 9.05 22.21 20.88
C ASP A 168 9.55 22.29 19.41
N ILE A 169 10.75 22.85 19.20
CA ILE A 169 11.36 22.99 17.87
C ILE A 169 11.57 21.62 17.21
N ALA A 170 12.13 20.66 17.95
CA ALA A 170 12.36 19.28 17.50
C ALA A 170 11.80 18.30 18.54
N PRO A 171 10.48 18.10 18.58
CA PRO A 171 9.85 17.30 19.61
C PRO A 171 10.18 15.81 19.42
N PRO A 172 10.19 15.02 20.50
CA PRO A 172 10.11 13.57 20.37
C PRO A 172 8.75 13.19 19.80
N TYR A 173 8.72 12.16 18.95
CA TYR A 173 7.50 11.66 18.32
C TYR A 173 7.04 10.36 18.95
N ARG A 174 5.75 10.08 18.88
CA ARG A 174 5.18 8.74 19.14
C ARG A 174 4.32 8.29 17.97
N ARG A 175 4.16 6.98 17.83
CA ARG A 175 3.13 6.42 16.94
C ARG A 175 1.75 6.79 17.48
N ALA A 176 0.79 7.03 16.59
CA ALA A 176 -0.59 7.29 16.98
C ALA A 176 -1.20 6.11 17.74
N ILE A 177 -2.17 6.38 18.62
CA ILE A 177 -2.98 5.33 19.26
C ILE A 177 -3.71 4.54 18.16
N ARG A 178 -3.67 3.20 18.25
CA ARG A 178 -4.11 2.26 17.20
C ARG A 178 -3.39 2.47 15.87
N HIS A 179 -2.05 2.53 15.92
CA HIS A 179 -1.20 2.74 14.74
C HIS A 179 -1.48 1.74 13.60
N GLU A 180 -1.76 0.48 13.95
CA GLU A 180 -2.08 -0.59 12.99
C GLU A 180 -3.29 -0.26 12.12
N SER A 181 -4.40 0.11 12.76
CA SER A 181 -5.64 0.40 12.06
C SER A 181 -5.67 1.80 11.42
N LYS A 182 -4.91 2.76 11.94
CA LYS A 182 -4.87 4.13 11.40
C LYS A 182 -3.92 4.30 10.22
N GLN A 183 -2.90 3.46 10.10
CA GLN A 183 -1.92 3.54 9.02
C GLN A 183 -2.08 2.40 8.03
N VAL A 184 -3.30 2.23 7.52
CA VAL A 184 -3.62 1.21 6.52
C VAL A 184 -3.52 1.83 5.13
N ILE A 185 -2.94 1.07 4.21
CA ILE A 185 -2.98 1.34 2.78
C ILE A 185 -3.79 0.23 2.14
N SER A 186 -4.87 0.57 1.44
CA SER A 186 -5.73 -0.42 0.79
C SER A 186 -6.14 0.01 -0.61
N LEU A 187 -6.34 -0.98 -1.46
CA LEU A 187 -7.00 -0.83 -2.76
C LEU A 187 -8.19 -1.78 -2.78
N ARG A 188 -9.37 -1.20 -3.02
CA ARG A 188 -10.55 -1.96 -3.43
C ARG A 188 -10.72 -1.79 -4.93
N TRP A 189 -10.92 -2.88 -5.65
CA TRP A 189 -11.05 -2.85 -7.10
C TRP A 189 -12.27 -3.63 -7.55
N SER A 190 -12.87 -3.17 -8.65
CA SER A 190 -14.02 -3.81 -9.28
C SER A 190 -13.92 -3.68 -10.80
N ILE A 191 -14.00 -4.80 -11.50
CA ILE A 191 -13.80 -4.88 -12.96
C ILE A 191 -15.01 -5.59 -13.57
N PRO A 192 -15.67 -5.03 -14.60
CA PRO A 192 -16.77 -5.71 -15.29
C PRO A 192 -16.33 -7.06 -15.86
N MET A 193 -17.09 -8.14 -15.64
CA MET A 193 -16.73 -9.45 -16.20
C MET A 193 -16.71 -9.45 -17.73
N GLY A 194 -17.50 -8.59 -18.37
CA GLY A 194 -17.54 -8.46 -19.82
C GLY A 194 -16.23 -8.05 -20.48
N SER A 195 -15.33 -7.34 -19.77
CA SER A 195 -14.00 -7.01 -20.30
C SER A 195 -12.98 -8.14 -20.13
N MET A 196 -13.32 -9.18 -19.37
CA MET A 196 -12.46 -10.34 -19.06
C MET A 196 -12.94 -11.64 -19.71
N THR A 197 -14.05 -11.57 -20.45
CA THR A 197 -14.76 -12.73 -20.96
C THR A 197 -14.77 -12.72 -22.49
N PRO A 198 -14.37 -13.82 -23.16
CA PRO A 198 -14.43 -13.91 -24.61
C PRO A 198 -15.87 -13.83 -25.11
N SER A 199 -16.06 -13.29 -26.32
CA SER A 199 -17.40 -13.06 -26.91
C SER A 199 -18.28 -14.32 -26.98
N TRP A 200 -17.71 -15.51 -27.15
CA TRP A 200 -18.50 -16.74 -27.20
C TRP A 200 -19.07 -17.14 -25.82
N LEU A 201 -18.43 -16.71 -24.73
CA LEU A 201 -18.83 -17.03 -23.35
C LEU A 201 -19.72 -15.94 -22.72
N THR A 202 -19.93 -14.81 -23.40
CA THR A 202 -20.73 -13.69 -22.86
C THR A 202 -22.21 -14.02 -22.65
N HIS A 203 -22.74 -15.02 -23.36
CA HIS A 203 -24.11 -15.50 -23.18
C HIS A 203 -24.27 -16.35 -21.90
N TRP A 204 -23.17 -16.98 -21.45
CA TRP A 204 -23.16 -17.90 -20.31
C TRP A 204 -22.65 -17.25 -19.02
N VAL A 205 -21.81 -16.22 -19.14
CA VAL A 205 -21.30 -15.46 -18.00
C VAL A 205 -22.13 -14.19 -17.81
N PRO A 206 -22.70 -13.95 -16.62
CA PRO A 206 -23.47 -12.75 -16.34
C PRO A 206 -22.58 -11.50 -16.42
N LEU A 207 -22.67 -10.77 -17.54
CA LEU A 207 -21.86 -9.59 -17.84
C LEU A 207 -22.06 -8.42 -16.86
N HIS A 208 -23.22 -8.38 -16.20
CA HIS A 208 -23.55 -7.40 -15.17
C HIS A 208 -22.77 -7.64 -13.87
N LYS A 209 -22.21 -8.84 -13.67
CA LYS A 209 -21.35 -9.11 -12.51
C LYS A 209 -19.98 -8.47 -12.70
N LYS A 210 -19.40 -8.08 -11.56
CA LYS A 210 -18.06 -7.48 -11.51
C LYS A 210 -17.15 -8.41 -10.73
N ALA A 211 -15.95 -8.67 -11.26
CA ALA A 211 -14.86 -9.25 -10.49
C ALA A 211 -14.40 -8.20 -9.47
N GLN A 212 -14.43 -8.55 -8.19
CA GLN A 212 -14.05 -7.65 -7.11
C GLN A 212 -12.93 -8.25 -6.29
N GLY A 213 -12.10 -7.38 -5.72
CA GLY A 213 -11.09 -7.77 -4.76
C GLY A 213 -10.64 -6.61 -3.89
N VAL A 214 -10.02 -6.97 -2.78
CA VAL A 214 -9.48 -6.04 -1.80
C VAL A 214 -8.11 -6.55 -1.39
N CYS A 215 -7.18 -5.62 -1.32
CA CYS A 215 -5.81 -5.87 -0.92
C CYS A 215 -5.38 -4.70 -0.04
N PHE A 216 -4.74 -5.01 1.07
CA PHE A 216 -4.29 -3.99 2.00
C PHE A 216 -3.02 -4.42 2.73
N SER A 217 -2.29 -3.41 3.18
CA SER A 217 -1.12 -3.54 4.02
C SER A 217 -1.26 -2.62 5.22
N HIS A 218 -0.68 -3.05 6.34
CA HIS A 218 -0.73 -2.33 7.61
C HIS A 218 0.63 -2.46 8.31
N PRO A 219 0.96 -1.59 9.27
CA PRO A 219 2.12 -1.80 10.09
C PRO A 219 1.77 -2.91 11.10
N HIS A 220 2.73 -3.75 11.42
CA HIS A 220 2.59 -4.81 12.40
C HIS A 220 3.79 -4.79 13.34
N LYS A 221 3.57 -4.99 14.63
CA LYS A 221 4.63 -5.04 15.63
C LYS A 221 5.29 -6.42 15.65
N GLY A 222 6.36 -6.58 14.85
CA GLY A 222 7.21 -7.78 14.84
C GLY A 222 8.33 -7.67 15.88
N GLY A 223 8.08 -8.16 17.10
CA GLY A 223 9.04 -8.09 18.20
C GLY A 223 9.34 -6.64 18.61
N PHE A 224 10.61 -6.24 18.56
CA PHE A 224 11.06 -4.88 18.95
C PHE A 224 10.82 -3.82 17.88
N GLN A 225 10.56 -4.22 16.63
CA GLN A 225 10.42 -3.30 15.51
C GLN A 225 9.05 -3.41 14.85
N TRP A 226 8.64 -2.30 14.24
CA TRP A 226 7.47 -2.30 13.38
C TRP A 226 7.90 -2.66 11.97
N VAL A 227 7.15 -3.56 11.36
CA VAL A 227 7.33 -4.04 9.99
C VAL A 227 6.05 -3.82 9.20
N ALA A 228 6.15 -3.80 7.87
CA ALA A 228 4.95 -3.81 7.03
C ALA A 228 4.47 -5.24 6.85
N ALA A 229 3.17 -5.46 6.96
CA ALA A 229 2.54 -6.75 6.75
C ALA A 229 1.40 -6.63 5.75
N ILE A 230 1.17 -7.71 4.99
CA ILE A 230 -0.03 -7.87 4.17
C ILE A 230 -1.14 -8.35 5.09
N GLY A 231 -2.30 -7.70 5.02
CA GLY A 231 -3.47 -8.19 5.72
C GLY A 231 -4.25 -9.21 4.90
N LYS A 232 -4.82 -10.20 5.58
CA LYS A 232 -5.74 -11.18 5.01
C LYS A 232 -7.17 -10.81 5.41
N GLY A 233 -8.10 -10.72 4.45
CA GLY A 233 -9.53 -10.53 4.73
C GLY A 233 -10.15 -9.22 4.24
N LYS A 234 -11.33 -8.86 4.78
CA LYS A 234 -12.05 -7.61 4.48
C LYS A 234 -11.70 -6.55 5.52
N HIS A 235 -11.38 -5.35 5.04
CA HIS A 235 -11.10 -4.16 5.84
C HIS A 235 -12.04 -3.03 5.40
#